data_AF-A0A961FUU7-F1
#
_entry.id   AF-A0A961FUU7-F1
#
_cell.length_a   1.000
_cell.length_b   1.000
_cell.length_c   1.000
_cell.angle_alpha   90.00
_cell.angle_beta   90.00
_cell.angle_gamma   90.00
#
_symmetry.space_group_name_H-M   'P 1'
#
loop_
_entity.id
_entity.type
_entity.pdbx_description
1 polymer ?
#
loop_
_entity_poly.entity_id
_entity_poly.type
_entity_poly.pdbx_seq_one_letter_code
_entity_poly.pdbx_strand_id
1 'polypeptide(L)'
;MGADGIDFANRAAVESRVSDDGAATLSWGEVTGAGVELQQAADADFTAPVTRYRGTDPGTVLTGLAEGTHYFRLREAGSPEWSPPLAVRVAFVPRRRLFAMLAIGFVVAAATVGAIVAGHLRTRNRTGEEDALA
;
A
#
# COMPACT_ATOMS: atom_id res chain seq x y z
N MET A 1 -14.37 -14.25 -32.26
CA MET A 1 -12.94 -14.58 -32.34
C MET A 1 -12.24 -13.37 -31.75
N GLY A 2 -12.03 -13.41 -30.43
CA GLY A 2 -11.62 -12.24 -29.65
C GLY A 2 -10.17 -11.87 -29.96
N ALA A 3 -9.84 -10.59 -29.84
CA ALA A 3 -8.48 -10.11 -30.04
C ALA A 3 -7.52 -10.87 -29.10
N ASP A 4 -6.72 -11.79 -29.64
CA ASP A 4 -5.58 -12.39 -28.94
C ASP A 4 -4.44 -11.37 -28.89
N GLY A 5 -4.74 -10.19 -28.35
CA GLY A 5 -3.75 -9.21 -27.92
C GLY A 5 -3.19 -9.66 -26.57
N ILE A 6 -1.90 -9.40 -26.37
CA ILE A 6 -1.24 -9.70 -25.10
C ILE A 6 -1.99 -9.02 -23.93
N ASP A 7 -2.13 -9.73 -22.80
CA ASP A 7 -2.83 -9.24 -21.62
C ASP A 7 -2.12 -9.66 -20.31
N PHE A 8 -2.45 -8.97 -19.22
CA PHE A 8 -1.94 -9.26 -17.89
C PHE A 8 -2.60 -10.52 -17.32
N ALA A 9 -1.81 -11.56 -17.12
CA ALA A 9 -2.24 -12.85 -16.57
C ALA A 9 -2.78 -12.70 -15.13
N ASN A 10 -2.26 -11.72 -14.38
CA ASN A 10 -2.64 -11.47 -12.99
C ASN A 10 -3.53 -10.23 -12.80
N ARG A 11 -4.21 -9.72 -13.84
CA ARG A 11 -5.07 -8.52 -13.79
C ARG A 11 -5.97 -8.48 -12.55
N ALA A 12 -6.82 -9.50 -12.38
CA ALA A 12 -7.83 -9.51 -11.32
C ALA A 12 -7.20 -9.47 -9.91
N ALA A 13 -6.04 -10.10 -9.74
CA ALA A 13 -5.32 -10.11 -8.47
C ALA A 13 -4.70 -8.74 -8.15
N VAL A 14 -4.24 -8.03 -9.18
CA VAL A 14 -3.63 -6.70 -9.03
C VAL A 14 -4.69 -5.62 -8.82
N GLU A 15 -5.80 -5.65 -9.56
CA GLU A 15 -6.88 -4.64 -9.47
C GLU A 15 -7.66 -4.74 -8.15
N SER A 16 -7.84 -5.96 -7.63
CA SER A 16 -8.55 -6.18 -6.37
C SER A 16 -7.71 -5.84 -5.13
N ARG A 17 -6.40 -5.67 -5.29
CA ARG A 17 -5.47 -5.42 -4.19
C ARG A 17 -4.97 -3.98 -4.21
N VAL A 18 -4.74 -3.46 -3.01
CA VAL A 18 -4.06 -2.19 -2.81
C VAL A 18 -2.69 -2.51 -2.23
N SER A 19 -1.63 -2.11 -2.92
CA SER A 19 -0.26 -2.27 -2.41
C SER A 19 0.00 -1.25 -1.30
N ASP A 20 0.45 -1.73 -0.15
CA ASP A 20 0.77 -0.93 1.04
C ASP A 20 2.26 -0.57 1.15
N ASP A 21 3.08 -1.17 0.31
CA ASP A 21 4.54 -1.05 0.25
C ASP A 21 5.06 -0.36 -1.02
N GLY A 22 4.16 -0.03 -1.97
CA GLY A 22 4.53 0.55 -3.26
C GLY A 22 5.21 -0.44 -4.21
N ALA A 23 5.00 -1.75 -3.99
CA ALA A 23 5.43 -2.81 -4.89
C ALA A 23 4.23 -3.47 -5.60
N ALA A 24 4.38 -3.72 -6.89
CA ALA A 24 3.40 -4.43 -7.70
C ALA A 24 4.09 -5.43 -8.63
N THR A 25 3.70 -6.70 -8.51
CA THR A 25 4.14 -7.74 -9.44
C THR A 25 3.16 -7.78 -10.60
N LEU A 26 3.65 -7.59 -11.82
CA LEU A 26 2.88 -7.72 -13.05
C LEU A 26 3.39 -8.94 -13.82
N SER A 27 2.49 -9.82 -14.25
CA SER A 27 2.81 -10.96 -15.09
C SER A 27 1.86 -11.04 -16.27
N TRP A 28 2.35 -11.57 -17.37
CA TRP A 28 1.61 -11.73 -18.62
C TRP A 28 1.89 -13.10 -19.24
N GLY A 29 1.17 -13.40 -20.32
CA GLY A 29 1.32 -14.65 -21.05
C GLY A 29 2.68 -14.82 -21.72
N GLU A 30 2.85 -15.94 -22.42
CA GLU A 30 4.06 -16.21 -23.19
C GLU A 30 4.28 -15.11 -24.24
N VAL A 31 5.50 -14.56 -24.27
CA VAL A 31 5.88 -13.51 -25.19
C VAL A 31 6.55 -14.14 -26.40
N THR A 32 5.95 -14.00 -27.58
CA THR A 32 6.58 -14.46 -28.82
C THR A 32 7.34 -13.32 -29.50
N GLY A 33 8.43 -13.63 -30.21
CA GLY A 33 9.16 -12.63 -31.01
C GLY A 33 10.11 -11.71 -30.24
N ALA A 34 10.00 -10.40 -30.45
CA ALA A 34 11.01 -9.40 -30.05
C ALA A 34 10.93 -8.91 -28.59
N GLY A 35 10.03 -9.50 -27.78
CA GLY A 35 9.77 -9.11 -26.40
C GLY A 35 8.48 -8.31 -26.24
N VAL A 36 8.26 -7.76 -25.04
CA VAL A 36 7.18 -6.85 -24.70
C VAL A 36 7.71 -5.48 -24.32
N GLU A 37 6.83 -4.50 -24.40
CA GLU A 37 7.04 -3.18 -23.83
C GLU A 37 5.93 -2.88 -22.82
N LEU A 38 6.34 -2.54 -21.60
CA LEU A 38 5.45 -2.11 -20.52
C LEU A 38 5.58 -0.61 -20.33
N GLN A 39 4.45 0.09 -20.39
CA GLN A 39 4.36 1.51 -20.11
C GLN A 39 3.52 1.78 -18.87
N GLN A 40 3.93 2.79 -18.11
CA GLN A 40 3.22 3.32 -16.95
C GLN A 40 2.81 4.75 -17.20
N ALA A 41 1.60 5.12 -16.80
CA ALA A 41 1.12 6.49 -16.73
C ALA A 41 0.40 6.76 -15.40
N ALA A 42 0.22 8.04 -15.08
CA ALA A 42 -0.58 8.49 -13.93
C ALA A 42 -2.07 8.60 -14.28
N ASP A 43 -2.40 8.56 -15.58
CA ASP A 43 -3.73 8.75 -16.14
C ASP A 43 -4.09 7.62 -17.12
N ALA A 44 -5.39 7.34 -17.26
CA ALA A 44 -5.89 6.28 -18.13
C ALA A 44 -5.70 6.59 -19.63
N ASP A 45 -5.51 7.87 -19.97
CA ASP A 45 -5.29 8.34 -21.34
C ASP A 45 -3.83 8.22 -21.78
N PHE A 46 -2.92 7.85 -20.86
CA PHE A 46 -1.47 7.77 -21.10
C PHE A 46 -0.91 9.05 -21.75
N THR A 47 -1.23 10.20 -21.17
CA THR A 47 -0.81 11.53 -21.65
C THR A 47 0.70 11.72 -21.55
N ALA A 48 1.32 11.17 -20.51
CA ALA A 48 2.77 11.18 -20.30
C ALA A 48 3.28 9.78 -19.89
N PRO A 49 3.31 8.80 -20.82
CA PRO A 49 3.68 7.44 -20.49
C PRO A 49 5.20 7.30 -20.36
N VAL A 50 5.62 6.51 -19.38
CA VAL A 50 7.02 6.15 -19.15
C VAL A 50 7.18 4.65 -19.37
N THR A 51 8.09 4.26 -20.26
CA THR A 51 8.44 2.86 -20.46
C THR A 51 9.19 2.34 -19.24
N ARG A 52 8.61 1.35 -18.56
CA ARG A 52 9.17 0.75 -17.33
C ARG A 52 9.95 -0.52 -17.59
N TYR A 53 9.54 -1.29 -18.58
CA TYR A 53 10.17 -2.56 -18.92
C TYR A 53 10.12 -2.78 -20.42
N ARG A 54 11.20 -3.36 -20.96
CA ARG A 54 11.28 -3.85 -22.32
C ARG A 54 12.16 -5.09 -22.37
N GLY A 55 11.62 -6.21 -22.80
CA GLY A 55 12.35 -7.48 -22.81
C GLY A 55 11.44 -8.68 -23.03
N THR A 56 11.99 -9.89 -22.99
CA THR A 56 11.28 -11.13 -23.30
C THR A 56 10.72 -11.84 -22.06
N ASP A 57 10.96 -11.32 -20.86
CA ASP A 57 10.50 -11.99 -19.63
C ASP A 57 8.96 -11.90 -19.53
N PRO A 58 8.29 -12.96 -19.04
CA PRO A 58 6.83 -13.00 -18.91
C PRO A 58 6.29 -12.27 -17.68
N GLY A 59 7.09 -11.40 -17.07
CA GLY A 59 6.69 -10.63 -15.90
C GLY A 59 7.78 -9.73 -15.35
N THR A 60 7.36 -8.75 -14.54
CA THR A 60 8.25 -7.83 -13.87
C THR A 60 7.71 -7.42 -12.51
N VAL A 61 8.61 -7.10 -11.59
CA VAL A 61 8.26 -6.54 -10.27
C VAL A 61 8.59 -5.06 -10.30
N LEU A 62 7.55 -4.23 -10.14
CA LEU A 62 7.70 -2.79 -10.02
C LEU A 62 7.77 -2.41 -8.55
N THR A 63 8.74 -1.57 -8.20
CA THR A 63 8.94 -1.07 -6.84
C THR A 63 9.07 0.45 -6.86
N GLY A 64 8.88 1.09 -5.69
CA GLY A 64 8.97 2.54 -5.57
C GLY A 64 7.81 3.29 -6.23
N LEU A 65 6.64 2.65 -6.35
CA LEU A 65 5.44 3.32 -6.80
C LEU A 65 4.96 4.31 -5.73
N ALA A 66 4.74 5.55 -6.13
CA ALA A 66 4.18 6.57 -5.24
C ALA A 66 2.74 6.23 -4.85
N GLU A 67 2.23 6.84 -3.78
CA GLU A 67 0.81 6.73 -3.42
C GLU A 67 -0.07 7.24 -4.58
N GLY A 68 -1.11 6.48 -4.93
CA GLY A 68 -2.03 6.85 -6.01
C GLY A 68 -2.49 5.68 -6.87
N THR A 69 -3.19 6.00 -7.95
CA THR A 69 -3.57 5.04 -9.00
C THR A 69 -2.57 5.17 -10.15
N HIS A 70 -1.93 4.07 -10.50
CA HIS A 70 -1.02 3.96 -11.62
C HIS A 70 -1.67 3.12 -12.71
N TYR A 71 -1.56 3.56 -13.95
CA TYR A 71 -2.10 2.85 -15.11
C TYR A 71 -0.96 2.20 -15.88
N PHE A 72 -1.13 0.92 -16.20
CA PHE A 72 -0.16 0.14 -16.95
C PHE A 72 -0.79 -0.39 -18.23
N ARG A 73 -0.03 -0.37 -19.31
CA ARG A 73 -0.39 -1.06 -20.54
C ARG A 73 0.82 -1.80 -21.07
N LEU A 74 0.56 -2.91 -21.71
CA LEU A 74 1.58 -3.73 -22.33
C LEU A 74 1.32 -3.84 -23.84
N ARG A 75 2.38 -4.07 -24.58
CA ARG A 75 2.31 -4.45 -25.99
C ARG A 75 3.44 -5.40 -26.32
N GLU A 76 3.29 -6.16 -27.39
CA GLU A 76 4.43 -6.82 -28.00
C GLU A 76 5.33 -5.79 -28.69
N ALA A 77 6.65 -6.02 -28.60
CA ALA A 77 7.64 -5.14 -29.20
C ALA A 77 7.50 -5.14 -30.72
N GLY A 78 7.12 -3.99 -31.27
CA GLY A 78 6.86 -3.82 -32.71
C GLY A 78 5.38 -3.97 -33.10
N SER A 79 4.50 -4.35 -32.16
CA SER A 79 3.06 -4.29 -32.38
C SER A 79 2.53 -2.87 -32.17
N PRO A 80 1.61 -2.38 -33.03
CA PRO A 80 0.90 -1.13 -32.81
C PRO A 80 -0.20 -1.25 -31.74
N GLU A 81 -0.60 -2.47 -31.39
CA GLU A 81 -1.73 -2.74 -30.49
C GLU A 81 -1.30 -2.77 -29.02
N TRP A 82 -2.00 -2.01 -28.20
CA TRP A 82 -1.81 -1.98 -26.75
C TRP A 82 -2.89 -2.81 -26.05
N SER A 83 -2.52 -3.46 -24.96
CA SER A 83 -3.47 -4.10 -24.07
C SER A 83 -4.44 -3.09 -23.44
N PRO A 84 -5.59 -3.56 -22.93
CA PRO A 84 -6.41 -2.75 -22.06
C PRO A 84 -5.60 -2.24 -20.86
N PRO A 85 -5.81 -0.98 -20.43
CA PRO A 85 -5.12 -0.43 -19.28
C PRO A 85 -5.45 -1.19 -18.00
N LEU A 86 -4.41 -1.55 -17.26
CA LEU A 86 -4.47 -2.13 -15.93
C LEU A 86 -4.28 -1.03 -14.88
N ALA A 87 -5.25 -0.89 -13.97
CA ALA A 87 -5.16 0.06 -12.87
C ALA A 87 -4.57 -0.61 -11.61
N VAL A 88 -3.49 -0.04 -11.08
CA VAL A 88 -2.84 -0.48 -9.84
C VAL A 88 -2.99 0.61 -8.80
N ARG A 89 -3.59 0.27 -7.65
CA ARG A 89 -3.75 1.23 -6.55
C ARG A 89 -2.68 0.98 -5.50
N VAL A 90 -1.95 2.03 -5.16
CA VAL A 90 -0.95 2.04 -4.09
C VAL A 90 -1.44 2.98 -3.00
N ALA A 91 -1.57 2.47 -1.78
CA ALA A 91 -1.93 3.25 -0.60
C ALA A 91 -1.00 2.89 0.56
N PHE A 92 -0.04 3.75 0.86
CA PHE A 92 0.81 3.57 2.03
C PHE A 92 -0.05 3.58 3.29
N VAL A 93 0.28 2.70 4.24
CA VAL A 93 -0.49 2.50 5.47
C VAL A 93 -0.94 3.85 6.05
N PRO A 94 -2.25 4.08 6.24
CA PRO A 94 -2.70 5.35 6.73
C PRO A 94 -2.08 5.56 8.11
N ARG A 95 -1.33 6.66 8.28
CA ARG A 95 -0.72 7.08 9.56
C ARG A 95 -1.69 6.95 10.76
N ARG A 96 -2.99 7.02 10.50
CA ARG A 96 -4.08 6.77 11.46
C ARG A 96 -4.03 5.38 12.15
N ARG A 97 -3.54 4.31 11.51
CA ARG A 97 -3.33 2.98 12.15
C ARG A 97 -2.17 3.00 13.15
N LEU A 98 -1.06 3.66 12.81
CA LEU A 98 0.07 3.88 13.72
C LEU A 98 -0.37 4.71 14.94
N PHE A 99 -1.12 5.79 14.71
CA PHE A 99 -1.65 6.61 15.79
C PHE A 99 -2.67 5.88 16.66
N ALA A 100 -3.48 4.97 16.11
CA ALA A 100 -4.42 4.17 16.91
C ALA A 100 -3.70 3.24 17.89
N MET A 101 -2.66 2.52 17.45
CA MET A 101 -1.90 1.65 18.35
C MET A 101 -1.11 2.46 19.39
N LEU A 102 -0.53 3.59 18.98
CA LEU A 102 0.15 4.52 19.89
C LEU A 102 -0.82 5.07 20.94
N ALA A 103 -2.02 5.51 20.55
CA ALA A 103 -3.03 6.05 21.45
C ALA A 103 -3.51 5.00 22.45
N ILE A 104 -3.73 3.76 22.01
CA ILE A 104 -4.10 2.65 22.91
C ILE A 104 -2.99 2.40 23.92
N GLY A 105 -1.73 2.31 23.49
CA GLY A 105 -0.59 2.16 24.40
C GLY A 105 -0.46 3.32 25.39
N PHE A 106 -0.66 4.55 24.92
CA PHE A 106 -0.65 5.76 25.76
C PHE A 106 -1.75 5.73 26.81
N VAL A 107 -2.97 5.32 26.46
CA VAL A 107 -4.09 5.19 27.40
C VAL A 107 -3.78 4.18 28.50
N VAL A 108 -3.24 3.01 28.13
CA VAL A 108 -2.85 1.98 29.11
C VAL A 108 -1.77 2.51 30.05
N ALA A 109 -0.71 3.14 29.51
CA ALA A 109 0.36 3.72 30.32
C ALA A 109 -0.15 4.81 31.26
N ALA A 110 -1.00 5.72 30.77
CA ALA A 110 -1.59 6.79 31.58
C ALA A 110 -2.47 6.24 32.70
N ALA A 111 -3.26 5.18 32.46
CA ALA A 111 -4.06 4.53 33.48
C ALA A 111 -3.19 3.89 34.57
N THR A 112 -2.10 3.22 34.19
CA THR A 112 -1.15 2.64 35.15
C THR A 112 -0.49 3.71 36.00
N VAL A 113 0.02 4.77 35.38
CA VAL A 113 0.64 5.90 36.11
C VAL A 113 -0.39 6.58 37.02
N GLY A 114 -1.60 6.81 36.52
CA GLY A 114 -2.70 7.40 37.30
C GLY A 114 -3.05 6.57 38.54
N ALA A 115 -3.11 5.24 38.41
CA ALA A 115 -3.35 4.35 39.54
C ALA A 115 -2.24 4.44 40.61
N ILE A 116 -0.97 4.52 40.18
CA ILE A 116 0.18 4.67 41.09
C ILE A 116 0.11 6.02 41.83
N VAL A 117 -0.11 7.11 41.11
CA VAL A 117 -0.18 8.47 41.70
C VAL A 117 -1.37 8.60 42.64
N ALA A 118 -2.55 8.12 42.23
CA ALA A 118 -3.75 8.13 43.07
C ALA A 118 -3.57 7.30 44.35
N GLY A 119 -2.86 6.17 44.25
CA GLY A 119 -2.48 5.36 45.41
C GLY A 119 -1.62 6.15 46.41
N HIS A 120 -0.63 6.90 45.92
CA HIS A 120 0.24 7.72 46.77
C HIS A 120 -0.46 8.92 47.42
N LEU A 121 -1.44 9.52 46.73
CA LEU A 121 -2.20 10.65 47.28
C LEU A 121 -3.17 10.22 48.39
N ARG A 122 -3.77 9.03 48.30
CA ARG A 122 -4.69 8.53 49.34
C ARG A 122 -4.01 8.24 50.67
N THR A 123 -2.74 7.83 50.66
CA THR A 123 -2.00 7.57 51.90
C THR A 123 -1.69 8.85 52.68
N ARG A 124 -1.62 10.02 52.04
CA ARG A 124 -1.42 11.29 52.75
C ARG A 124 -2.66 11.78 53.48
N ASN A 125 -3.86 11.55 52.96
CA ASN A 125 -5.08 12.05 53.60
C ASN A 125 -5.48 11.22 54.83
N ARG A 126 -5.15 9.92 54.90
CA ARG A 126 -5.52 9.06 56.03
C ARG A 126 -4.77 9.41 57.32
N THR A 127 -3.52 9.86 57.23
CA THR A 127 -2.72 10.24 58.41
C THR A 127 -3.16 11.59 59.00
N GLY A 128 -3.71 12.50 58.20
CA GLY A 128 -4.21 13.79 58.72
C GLY A 128 -5.56 13.71 59.46
N GLU A 129 -6.37 12.67 59.21
CA GLU A 129 -7.63 12.44 59.92
C GLU A 129 -7.42 11.82 61.31
N GLU A 130 -6.34 11.04 61.50
CA GLU A 130 -6.01 10.42 62.80
C GLU A 130 -5.45 11.44 63.79
N ASP A 131 -4.73 12.47 63.33
CA ASP A 131 -4.21 13.56 64.17
C ASP A 131 -5.28 14.61 64.55
N ALA A 132 -6.42 14.67 63.85
CA ALA A 132 -7.49 15.63 64.13
C ALA A 132 -8.55 15.12 65.13
N LEU A 133 -8.50 13.83 65.47
CA LEU A 133 -9.42 13.17 66.41
C LEU A 133 -8.75 12.80 67.75
N ALA A 134 -7.48 13.15 67.95
CA ALA A 134 -6.72 13.01 69.19
C ALA A 134 -6.63 14.36 69.94
#